data_AF-A0A109HGJ0-F1
#
_entry.id   AF-A0A109HGJ0-F1
#
_cell.length_a   1.000
_cell.length_b   1.000
_cell.length_c   1.000
_cell.angle_alpha   90.00
_cell.angle_beta   90.00
_cell.angle_gamma   90.00
#
_symmetry.space_group_name_H-M   'P 1'
#
loop_
_entity.id
_entity.type
_entity.pdbx_description
1 polymer ?
#
loop_
_entity_poly.entity_id
_entity_poly.type
_entity_poly.pdbx_seq_one_letter_code
_entity_poly.pdbx_strand_id
1 'polypeptide(L)'
;MSMSRRLRCLVGAAILAMVAPLLCGAEAREAPEPSLYDALADYNQSLPDQSGAQRAEAVVDRYERIAGAIDPCGKAGAPIHDDDLFRATVLAEGYSLDPRHVRKIGCLYRRLQAQGRITRWHVISYAEALASISRFDEANRILASLPTRPVAPLPALSFAQKADSRRVIDIDSPTHAVVRSLASRERRLAVFAVVHPDCHFSVNGLAEIVANEDDRWLREVLVLLVAPGPTPPVDGILAWNRGQPTLPMHLMYRRSDWKFLKSIDTPTFYLMRGDTILDTFTGWPNPNGLARMKAALQRERHAQRSGSRAVLERHGRRSAALAGHLR
;
A
#
# COMPACT_ATOMS: atom_id res chain seq x y z
N MET A 1 -50.69 32.33 67.12
CA MET A 1 -51.11 30.96 66.79
C MET A 1 -50.02 30.04 67.36
N SER A 2 -50.03 29.65 68.66
CA SER A 2 -50.92 28.68 69.33
C SER A 2 -51.14 27.46 68.46
N MET A 3 -50.83 26.21 68.80
CA MET A 3 -50.64 25.43 70.03
C MET A 3 -49.99 24.11 69.52
N SER A 4 -49.18 23.28 70.19
CA SER A 4 -49.40 22.57 71.45
C SER A 4 -48.22 21.58 71.67
N ARG A 5 -47.80 21.44 72.92
CA ARG A 5 -46.81 20.48 73.46
C ARG A 5 -47.45 19.13 73.84
N ARG A 6 -46.62 18.08 74.00
CA ARG A 6 -46.54 17.01 75.04
C ARG A 6 -45.65 15.89 74.46
N LEU A 7 -44.52 15.40 74.99
CA LEU A 7 -43.98 15.02 76.31
C LEU A 7 -44.49 13.69 76.92
N ARG A 8 -43.54 12.73 77.00
CA ARG A 8 -43.28 11.63 77.98
C ARG A 8 -43.50 10.14 77.58
N CYS A 9 -42.35 9.45 77.53
CA CYS A 9 -41.93 8.15 78.09
C CYS A 9 -42.90 6.96 78.17
N LEU A 10 -42.46 5.81 77.62
CA LEU A 10 -42.37 4.54 78.36
C LEU A 10 -41.41 3.53 77.68
N VAL A 11 -40.70 2.84 78.56
CA VAL A 11 -39.72 1.73 78.46
C VAL A 11 -40.10 0.62 77.47
N GLY A 12 -39.10 -0.01 76.82
CA GLY A 12 -39.21 -1.42 76.47
C GLY A 12 -38.38 -1.95 75.30
N ALA A 13 -37.43 -2.82 75.64
CA ALA A 13 -36.92 -3.94 74.86
C ALA A 13 -35.90 -3.69 73.72
N ALA A 14 -34.73 -4.29 73.95
CA ALA A 14 -33.60 -4.44 73.06
C ALA A 14 -33.98 -5.13 71.74
N ILE A 15 -33.49 -4.58 70.62
CA ILE A 15 -33.31 -5.33 69.37
C ILE A 15 -31.92 -5.00 68.86
N LEU A 16 -31.05 -6.02 68.88
CA LEU A 16 -29.80 -6.05 68.12
C LEU A 16 -30.15 -5.85 66.64
N ALA A 17 -29.88 -4.66 66.09
CA ALA A 17 -29.85 -4.45 64.65
C ALA A 17 -28.39 -4.53 64.20
N MET A 18 -28.08 -5.58 63.44
CA MET A 18 -26.81 -5.81 62.77
C MET A 18 -26.35 -4.55 62.03
N VAL A 19 -25.15 -4.08 62.36
CA VAL A 19 -24.41 -3.15 61.51
C VAL A 19 -24.00 -3.92 60.26
N ALA A 20 -24.83 -3.83 59.21
CA ALA A 20 -24.42 -4.21 57.88
C ALA A 20 -23.33 -3.21 57.43
N PRO A 21 -22.12 -3.66 57.05
CA PRO A 21 -21.19 -2.76 56.38
C PRO A 21 -21.82 -2.41 55.04
N LEU A 22 -22.10 -1.12 54.85
CA LEU A 22 -22.21 -0.51 53.53
C LEU A 22 -20.88 -0.76 52.81
N LEU A 23 -20.76 -1.91 52.15
CA LEU A 23 -19.82 -2.13 51.08
C LEU A 23 -20.23 -1.16 49.97
N CYS A 24 -19.65 0.04 50.00
CA CYS A 24 -19.45 0.83 48.80
C CYS A 24 -18.61 -0.04 47.85
N GLY A 25 -19.29 -0.86 47.06
CA GLY A 25 -18.75 -1.41 45.83
C GLY A 25 -18.52 -0.22 44.90
N ALA A 26 -17.35 0.42 45.03
CA ALA A 26 -16.75 1.06 43.89
C ALA A 26 -16.48 -0.09 42.92
N GLU A 27 -17.38 -0.30 41.96
CA GLU A 27 -17.07 -1.05 40.76
C GLU A 27 -15.78 -0.43 40.23
N ALA A 28 -14.68 -1.17 40.37
CA ALA A 28 -13.46 -0.86 39.67
C ALA A 28 -13.86 -0.85 38.20
N ARG A 29 -14.02 0.36 37.62
CA ARG A 29 -14.06 0.51 36.18
C ARG A 29 -12.78 -0.13 35.69
N GLU A 30 -12.88 -1.34 35.15
CA GLU A 30 -11.84 -1.95 34.36
C GLU A 30 -11.34 -0.86 33.42
N ALA A 31 -10.04 -0.55 33.51
CA ALA A 31 -9.44 0.37 32.57
C ALA A 31 -9.78 -0.14 31.16
N PRO A 32 -10.28 0.72 30.25
CA PRO A 32 -10.65 0.28 28.92
C PRO A 32 -9.47 -0.49 28.33
N GLU A 33 -9.73 -1.68 27.80
CA GLU A 33 -8.67 -2.45 27.14
C GLU A 33 -7.96 -1.55 26.12
N PRO A 34 -6.63 -1.54 26.11
CA PRO A 34 -5.88 -0.66 25.22
C PRO A 34 -6.25 -0.98 23.76
N SER A 35 -6.71 0.04 23.03
CA SER A 35 -7.06 -0.07 21.60
C SER A 35 -5.88 -0.59 20.80
N LEU A 36 -6.11 -1.63 20.00
CA LEU A 36 -5.13 -2.14 19.06
C LEU A 36 -4.74 -1.08 18.05
N TYR A 37 -5.71 -0.30 17.55
CA TYR A 37 -5.41 0.79 16.64
C TYR A 37 -4.47 1.82 17.27
N ASP A 38 -4.78 2.30 18.47
CA ASP A 38 -3.96 3.32 19.14
C ASP A 38 -2.54 2.77 19.40
N ALA A 39 -2.43 1.52 19.85
CA ALA A 39 -1.14 0.86 20.05
C ALA A 39 -0.30 0.72 18.76
N LEU A 40 -0.94 0.51 17.60
CA LEU A 40 -0.25 0.48 16.31
C LEU A 40 0.09 1.87 15.78
N ALA A 41 -0.79 2.84 15.99
CA ALA A 41 -0.58 4.23 15.59
C ALA A 41 0.58 4.85 16.38
N ASP A 42 0.63 4.64 17.70
CA ASP A 42 1.73 5.09 18.55
C ASP A 42 3.05 4.40 18.17
N TYR A 43 3.00 3.09 17.89
CA TYR A 43 4.17 2.37 17.42
C TYR A 43 4.68 2.93 16.08
N ASN A 44 3.79 3.23 15.14
CA ASN A 44 4.16 3.87 13.87
C ASN A 44 4.85 5.22 14.08
N GLN A 45 4.32 6.04 14.99
CA GLN A 45 4.90 7.35 15.33
C GLN A 45 6.25 7.24 16.05
N SER A 46 6.49 6.14 16.77
CA SER A 46 7.75 5.87 17.47
C SER A 46 8.93 5.47 16.57
N LEU A 47 8.72 5.39 15.25
CA LEU A 47 9.74 4.99 14.27
C LEU A 47 10.17 6.16 13.33
N PRO A 48 10.55 7.34 13.86
CA PRO A 48 10.83 8.51 13.02
C PRO A 48 12.08 8.31 12.15
N ASP A 49 13.09 7.61 12.65
CA ASP A 49 14.40 7.44 11.98
C ASP A 49 14.43 6.27 10.98
N GLN A 50 13.35 5.47 10.91
CA GLN A 50 13.25 4.36 9.97
C GLN A 50 12.82 4.85 8.59
N SER A 51 13.34 4.21 7.55
CA SER A 51 12.83 4.40 6.18
C SER A 51 11.34 4.02 6.09
N GLY A 52 10.62 4.55 5.10
CA GLY A 52 9.21 4.24 4.88
C GLY A 52 8.95 2.74 4.78
N ALA A 53 9.79 2.02 4.02
CA ALA A 53 9.73 0.56 3.91
C ALA A 53 9.92 -0.18 5.24
N GLN A 54 10.93 0.19 6.04
CA GLN A 54 11.18 -0.44 7.35
C GLN A 54 10.05 -0.17 8.35
N ARG A 55 9.53 1.06 8.34
CA ARG A 55 8.39 1.45 9.17
C ARG A 55 7.14 0.65 8.80
N ALA A 56 6.86 0.54 7.50
CA ALA A 56 5.73 -0.25 6.98
C ALA A 56 5.81 -1.71 7.42
N GLU A 57 6.97 -2.36 7.22
CA GLU A 57 7.21 -3.75 7.65
C GLU A 57 6.99 -3.91 9.16
N ALA A 58 7.58 -3.03 9.97
CA ALA A 58 7.47 -3.10 11.42
C ALA A 58 6.01 -2.99 11.92
N VAL A 59 5.22 -2.08 11.34
CA VAL A 59 3.80 -1.88 11.70
C VAL A 59 2.97 -3.10 11.29
N VAL A 60 3.16 -3.60 10.07
CA VAL A 60 2.43 -4.79 9.56
C VAL A 60 2.77 -6.01 10.40
N ASP A 61 4.05 -6.26 10.69
CA ASP A 61 4.48 -7.39 11.51
C ASP A 61 3.90 -7.33 12.92
N ARG A 62 3.81 -6.13 13.52
CA ARG A 62 3.19 -5.95 14.83
C ARG A 62 1.70 -6.27 14.78
N TYR A 63 1.01 -5.80 13.75
CA TYR A 63 -0.40 -6.13 13.54
C TYR A 63 -0.61 -7.64 13.35
N GLU A 64 0.20 -8.30 12.51
CA GLU A 64 0.05 -9.73 12.21
C GLU A 64 0.27 -10.61 13.46
N ARG A 65 1.21 -10.24 14.35
CA ARG A 65 1.43 -10.94 15.63
C ARG A 65 0.21 -10.88 16.55
N ILE A 66 -0.53 -9.78 16.56
CA ILE A 66 -1.64 -9.57 17.51
C ILE A 66 -2.97 -10.03 16.93
N ALA A 67 -3.24 -9.65 15.68
CA ALA A 67 -4.55 -9.77 15.06
C ALA A 67 -4.55 -10.59 13.76
N GLY A 68 -3.40 -11.06 13.27
CA GLY A 68 -3.29 -11.80 12.01
C GLY A 68 -4.21 -13.02 11.95
N ALA A 69 -4.21 -13.82 13.00
CA ALA A 69 -5.03 -15.04 13.13
C ALA A 69 -6.52 -14.79 13.39
N ILE A 70 -6.93 -13.56 13.74
CA ILE A 70 -8.34 -13.24 13.98
C ILE A 70 -9.08 -13.25 12.65
N ASP A 71 -10.07 -14.12 12.48
CA ASP A 71 -10.91 -14.21 11.29
C ASP A 71 -12.35 -13.70 11.55
N PRO A 72 -12.63 -12.40 11.33
CA PRO A 72 -13.97 -11.84 11.51
C PRO A 72 -14.96 -12.26 10.42
N CYS A 73 -14.51 -13.00 9.38
CA CYS A 73 -15.39 -13.60 8.38
C CYS A 73 -16.01 -14.92 8.86
N GLY A 74 -15.43 -15.53 9.89
CA GLY A 74 -15.98 -16.70 10.56
C GLY A 74 -17.13 -16.38 11.51
N LYS A 75 -17.72 -17.43 12.11
CA LYS A 75 -18.82 -17.29 13.08
C LYS A 75 -18.36 -16.94 14.49
N ALA A 76 -17.08 -17.12 14.79
CA ALA A 76 -16.54 -16.84 16.12
C ALA A 76 -16.46 -15.33 16.38
N GLY A 77 -16.79 -14.91 17.60
CA GLY A 77 -16.49 -13.57 18.08
C GLY A 77 -14.98 -13.34 18.11
N ALA A 78 -14.53 -12.15 17.70
CA ALA A 78 -13.15 -11.75 17.93
C ALA A 78 -13.01 -11.29 19.38
N PRO A 79 -11.85 -11.52 20.03
CA PRO A 79 -11.58 -10.97 21.36
C PRO A 79 -11.43 -9.44 21.33
N ILE A 80 -11.20 -8.86 20.15
CA ILE A 80 -11.07 -7.42 19.93
C ILE A 80 -12.38 -6.87 19.39
N HIS A 81 -12.80 -5.71 19.88
CA HIS A 81 -13.99 -5.01 19.42
C HIS A 81 -13.93 -4.72 17.91
N ASP A 82 -15.03 -4.98 17.17
CA ASP A 82 -15.06 -4.95 15.70
C ASP A 82 -14.57 -3.60 15.10
N ASP A 83 -14.94 -2.47 15.70
CA ASP A 83 -14.51 -1.13 15.26
C ASP A 83 -13.00 -0.92 15.43
N ASP A 84 -12.45 -1.35 16.56
CA ASP A 84 -11.02 -1.20 16.85
C ASP A 84 -10.19 -2.10 15.92
N LEU A 85 -10.64 -3.34 15.72
CA LEU A 85 -10.03 -4.25 14.75
C LEU A 85 -10.16 -3.72 13.31
N PHE A 86 -11.28 -3.08 12.94
CA PHE A 86 -11.43 -2.45 11.63
C PHE A 86 -10.38 -1.36 11.45
N ARG A 87 -10.27 -0.43 12.41
CA ARG A 87 -9.31 0.68 12.37
C ARG A 87 -7.87 0.19 12.29
N ALA A 88 -7.51 -0.78 13.14
CA ALA A 88 -6.20 -1.41 13.13
C ALA A 88 -5.89 -2.11 11.78
N THR A 89 -6.87 -2.82 11.23
CA THR A 89 -6.71 -3.51 9.94
C THR A 89 -6.54 -2.51 8.80
N VAL A 90 -7.28 -1.40 8.79
CA VAL A 90 -7.10 -0.31 7.79
C VAL A 90 -5.68 0.25 7.84
N LEU A 91 -5.14 0.49 9.04
CA LEU A 91 -3.76 0.96 9.19
C LEU A 91 -2.73 -0.04 8.63
N ALA A 92 -2.88 -1.33 8.95
CA ALA A 92 -2.00 -2.38 8.44
C ALA A 92 -2.17 -2.61 6.93
N GLU A 93 -3.39 -2.49 6.42
CA GLU A 93 -3.71 -2.57 4.98
C GLU A 93 -3.01 -1.46 4.21
N GLY A 94 -3.05 -0.21 4.69
CA GLY A 94 -2.42 0.92 4.03
C GLY A 94 -0.89 0.77 3.83
N TYR A 95 -0.23 -0.05 4.65
CA TYR A 95 1.19 -0.41 4.48
C TYR A 95 1.42 -1.68 3.67
N SER A 96 0.62 -2.72 3.90
CA SER A 96 0.82 -4.05 3.30
C SER A 96 0.26 -4.14 1.87
N LEU A 97 -0.82 -3.42 1.59
CA LEU A 97 -1.63 -3.54 0.37
C LEU A 97 -2.02 -5.00 0.07
N ASP A 98 -2.26 -5.77 1.14
CA ASP A 98 -2.54 -7.21 1.08
C ASP A 98 -4.05 -7.47 0.96
N PRO A 99 -4.51 -8.20 -0.08
CA PRO A 99 -5.92 -8.58 -0.22
C PRO A 99 -6.52 -9.31 0.99
N ARG A 100 -5.70 -9.97 1.81
CA ARG A 100 -6.15 -10.62 3.06
C ARG A 100 -6.66 -9.60 4.07
N HIS A 101 -5.99 -8.45 4.20
CA HIS A 101 -6.45 -7.36 5.06
C HIS A 101 -7.72 -6.70 4.50
N VAL A 102 -7.79 -6.45 3.20
CA VAL A 102 -8.99 -5.91 2.54
C VAL A 102 -10.21 -6.83 2.76
N ARG A 103 -10.03 -8.16 2.66
CA ARG A 103 -11.09 -9.12 2.97
C ARG A 103 -11.56 -9.00 4.42
N LYS A 104 -10.61 -8.88 5.35
CA LYS A 104 -10.89 -8.72 6.79
C LYS A 104 -11.67 -7.43 7.07
N ILE A 105 -11.25 -6.31 6.48
CA ILE A 105 -11.96 -5.02 6.51
C ILE A 105 -13.39 -5.20 6.01
N GLY A 106 -13.60 -5.87 4.88
CA GLY A 106 -14.95 -6.10 4.34
C GLY A 106 -15.86 -6.93 5.24
N CYS A 107 -15.32 -7.90 5.99
CA CYS A 107 -16.08 -8.68 6.96
C CYS A 107 -16.47 -7.83 8.18
N LEU A 108 -15.54 -7.04 8.71
CA LEU A 108 -15.80 -6.11 9.81
C LEU A 108 -16.79 -5.02 9.41
N TYR A 109 -16.68 -4.48 8.20
CA TYR A 109 -17.62 -3.54 7.62
C TYR A 109 -19.06 -4.09 7.67
N ARG A 110 -19.28 -5.33 7.21
CA ARG A 110 -20.61 -5.95 7.22
C ARG A 110 -21.15 -6.16 8.63
N ARG A 111 -20.30 -6.53 9.59
CA ARG A 111 -20.70 -6.68 11.00
C ARG A 111 -21.11 -5.35 11.62
N LEU A 112 -20.28 -4.32 11.45
CA LEU A 112 -20.60 -2.95 11.88
C LEU A 112 -21.88 -2.43 11.20
N GLN A 113 -22.11 -2.79 9.93
CA GLN A 113 -23.31 -2.42 9.20
C GLN A 113 -24.55 -3.07 9.78
N ALA A 114 -24.50 -4.38 10.05
CA ALA A 114 -25.60 -5.11 10.67
C ALA A 114 -25.95 -4.60 12.07
N GLN A 115 -24.96 -4.03 12.78
CA GLN A 115 -25.14 -3.40 14.09
C GLN A 115 -25.63 -1.94 14.01
N GLY A 116 -25.75 -1.36 12.81
CA GLY A 116 -26.10 0.06 12.66
C GLY A 116 -25.00 1.04 13.07
N ARG A 117 -23.74 0.60 13.06
CA ARG A 117 -22.57 1.35 13.59
C ARG A 117 -21.62 1.88 12.51
N ILE A 118 -21.92 1.67 11.23
CA ILE A 118 -21.13 2.23 10.14
C ILE A 118 -21.20 3.76 10.16
N THR A 119 -20.03 4.37 10.04
CA THR A 119 -19.86 5.81 9.87
C THR A 119 -19.37 6.12 8.47
N ARG A 120 -19.42 7.39 8.05
CA ARG A 120 -18.83 7.83 6.77
C ARG A 120 -17.36 7.41 6.62
N TRP A 121 -16.60 7.44 7.72
CA TRP A 121 -15.20 7.02 7.72
C TRP A 121 -15.04 5.55 7.35
N HIS A 122 -15.86 4.64 7.91
CA HIS A 122 -15.84 3.23 7.56
C HIS A 122 -16.11 2.96 6.07
N VAL A 123 -17.08 3.68 5.50
CA VAL A 123 -17.43 3.56 4.06
C VAL A 123 -16.24 3.97 3.20
N ILE A 124 -15.63 5.12 3.51
CA ILE A 124 -14.49 5.64 2.76
C ILE A 124 -13.28 4.71 2.90
N SER A 125 -12.91 4.32 4.11
CA SER A 125 -11.74 3.46 4.34
C SER A 125 -11.89 2.08 3.71
N TYR A 126 -13.10 1.51 3.67
CA TYR A 126 -13.30 0.24 2.95
C TYR A 126 -13.20 0.41 1.43
N ALA A 127 -13.75 1.50 0.87
CA ALA A 127 -13.59 1.80 -0.55
C ALA A 127 -12.12 2.04 -0.94
N GLU A 128 -11.38 2.77 -0.11
CA GLU A 128 -9.94 3.02 -0.25
C GLU A 128 -9.14 1.71 -0.21
N ALA A 129 -9.41 0.82 0.76
CA ALA A 129 -8.80 -0.51 0.83
C ALA A 129 -9.15 -1.40 -0.38
N LEU A 130 -10.32 -1.24 -0.99
CA LEU A 130 -10.66 -1.92 -2.24
C LEU A 130 -9.87 -1.34 -3.42
N ALA A 131 -9.70 -0.02 -3.47
CA ALA A 131 -8.94 0.67 -4.50
C ALA A 131 -7.45 0.28 -4.46
N SER A 132 -6.85 0.15 -3.27
CA SER A 132 -5.44 -0.21 -3.10
C SER A 132 -5.05 -1.57 -3.73
N ILE A 133 -6.00 -2.49 -3.84
CA ILE A 133 -5.83 -3.81 -4.48
C ILE A 133 -6.50 -3.90 -5.88
N SER A 134 -6.79 -2.75 -6.49
CA SER A 134 -7.38 -2.62 -7.82
C SER A 134 -8.75 -3.31 -7.98
N ARG A 135 -9.60 -3.22 -6.96
CA ARG A 135 -11.02 -3.58 -6.99
C ARG A 135 -11.89 -2.32 -7.22
N PHE A 136 -11.58 -1.58 -8.28
CA PHE A 136 -12.18 -0.26 -8.57
C PHE A 136 -13.72 -0.29 -8.67
N ASP A 137 -14.29 -1.31 -9.32
CA ASP A 137 -15.75 -1.45 -9.42
C ASP A 137 -16.43 -1.70 -8.06
N GLU A 138 -15.75 -2.39 -7.14
CA GLU A 138 -16.24 -2.60 -5.78
C GLU A 138 -16.12 -1.31 -4.96
N ALA A 139 -14.99 -0.61 -5.04
CA ALA A 139 -14.79 0.68 -4.38
C ALA A 139 -15.86 1.71 -4.83
N ASN A 140 -16.09 1.81 -6.14
CA ASN A 140 -17.13 2.67 -6.72
C ASN A 140 -18.53 2.34 -6.19
N ARG A 141 -18.86 1.05 -6.01
CA ARG A 141 -20.14 0.62 -5.43
C ARG A 141 -20.26 1.00 -3.95
N ILE A 142 -19.20 0.84 -3.17
CA ILE A 142 -19.19 1.26 -1.75
C ILE A 142 -19.42 2.77 -1.64
N LEU A 143 -18.70 3.58 -2.43
CA LEU A 143 -18.85 5.04 -2.41
C LEU A 143 -20.19 5.52 -2.95
N ALA A 144 -20.86 4.74 -3.82
CA ALA A 144 -22.19 5.07 -4.32
C ALA A 144 -23.27 5.09 -3.22
N SER A 145 -23.02 4.48 -2.06
CA SER A 145 -23.92 4.53 -0.91
C SER A 145 -23.90 5.85 -0.15
N LEU A 146 -22.90 6.71 -0.39
CA LEU A 146 -22.78 8.02 0.27
C LEU A 146 -23.66 9.07 -0.44
N PRO A 147 -24.38 9.93 0.29
CA PRO A 147 -25.16 11.03 -0.30
C PRO A 147 -24.29 12.01 -1.10
N THR A 148 -23.05 12.23 -0.65
CA THR A 148 -22.06 13.07 -1.32
C THR A 148 -20.78 12.28 -1.47
N ARG A 149 -20.34 12.08 -2.71
CA ARG A 149 -19.09 11.38 -2.99
C ARG A 149 -17.89 12.31 -2.71
N PRO A 150 -16.91 11.86 -1.92
CA PRO A 150 -15.72 12.66 -1.64
C PRO A 150 -14.74 12.73 -2.82
N VAL A 151 -14.80 11.75 -3.73
CA VAL A 151 -13.86 11.60 -4.84
C VAL A 151 -14.60 11.21 -6.13
N ALA A 152 -13.98 11.51 -7.27
CA ALA A 152 -14.46 11.04 -8.57
C ALA A 152 -14.45 9.50 -8.65
N PRO A 153 -15.35 8.88 -9.42
CA PRO A 153 -15.32 7.44 -9.64
C PRO A 153 -14.00 6.98 -10.24
N LEU A 154 -13.51 5.83 -9.81
CA LEU A 154 -12.35 5.17 -10.42
C LEU A 154 -12.73 4.58 -11.79
N PRO A 155 -11.80 4.50 -12.74
CA PRO A 155 -12.09 3.96 -14.07
C PRO A 155 -12.46 2.47 -14.02
N ALA A 156 -13.28 2.03 -14.97
CA ALA A 156 -13.56 0.61 -15.16
C ALA A 156 -12.30 -0.08 -15.72
N LEU A 157 -11.95 -1.24 -15.15
CA LEU A 157 -10.79 -2.01 -15.56
C LEU A 157 -11.15 -3.08 -16.59
N SER A 158 -10.51 -3.03 -17.75
CA SER A 158 -10.48 -4.14 -18.72
C SER A 158 -9.17 -4.91 -18.62
N PHE A 159 -9.10 -6.13 -19.16
CA PHE A 159 -7.91 -6.99 -19.07
C PHE A 159 -7.46 -7.43 -20.46
N ALA A 160 -6.18 -7.22 -20.76
CA ALA A 160 -5.55 -7.85 -21.91
C ALA A 160 -5.43 -9.37 -21.67
N GLN A 161 -5.69 -10.19 -22.70
CA GLN A 161 -5.85 -11.66 -22.61
C GLN A 161 -4.68 -12.47 -22.01
N LYS A 162 -3.49 -11.88 -21.79
CA LYS A 162 -2.26 -12.57 -21.30
C LYS A 162 -1.49 -11.75 -20.26
N ALA A 163 -2.14 -11.38 -19.16
CA ALA A 163 -1.51 -10.60 -18.09
C ALA A 163 -1.04 -11.52 -16.95
N ASP A 164 0.23 -11.95 -16.99
CA ASP A 164 0.73 -13.06 -16.17
C ASP A 164 1.59 -12.58 -14.98
N SER A 165 2.44 -11.57 -15.20
CA SER A 165 3.27 -10.94 -14.16
C SER A 165 3.57 -9.48 -14.48
N ARG A 166 4.04 -8.72 -13.47
CA ARG A 166 4.37 -7.28 -13.56
C ARG A 166 3.28 -6.47 -14.22
N ARG A 167 2.05 -6.64 -13.74
CA ARG A 167 0.91 -6.00 -14.36
C ARG A 167 0.86 -4.53 -13.97
N VAL A 168 0.53 -3.73 -14.96
CA VAL A 168 0.23 -2.31 -14.82
C VAL A 168 -1.19 -2.04 -15.28
N ILE A 169 -1.75 -0.96 -14.78
CA ILE A 169 -2.96 -0.32 -15.24
C ILE A 169 -2.52 0.88 -16.08
N ASP A 170 -2.83 0.83 -17.37
CA ASP A 170 -2.76 1.98 -18.25
C ASP A 170 -4.10 2.72 -18.16
N ILE A 171 -4.05 3.99 -17.75
CA ILE A 171 -5.25 4.82 -17.64
C ILE A 171 -5.44 5.54 -18.98
N ASP A 172 -6.44 5.11 -19.75
CA ASP A 172 -6.75 5.66 -21.07
C ASP A 172 -7.61 6.92 -20.95
N SER A 173 -8.53 6.91 -20.00
CA SER A 173 -9.43 8.03 -19.71
C SER A 173 -9.83 8.02 -18.24
N PRO A 174 -10.51 9.07 -17.73
CA PRO A 174 -11.03 9.07 -16.37
C PRO A 174 -12.00 7.91 -16.07
N THR A 175 -12.59 7.29 -17.10
CA THR A 175 -13.61 6.24 -16.97
C THR A 175 -13.15 4.87 -17.44
N HIS A 176 -12.01 4.75 -18.12
CA HIS A 176 -11.52 3.50 -18.67
C HIS A 176 -10.01 3.32 -18.46
N ALA A 177 -9.63 2.10 -18.06
CA ALA A 177 -8.25 1.71 -17.94
C ALA A 177 -8.05 0.23 -18.31
N VAL A 178 -6.87 -0.11 -18.82
CA VAL A 178 -6.52 -1.45 -19.28
C VAL A 178 -5.43 -2.04 -18.38
N VAL A 179 -5.70 -3.22 -17.84
CA VAL A 179 -4.71 -4.04 -17.15
C VAL A 179 -3.94 -4.87 -18.17
N ARG A 180 -2.62 -4.69 -18.20
CA ARG A 180 -1.72 -5.50 -19.05
C ARG A 180 -0.43 -5.85 -18.33
N SER A 181 0.27 -6.88 -18.80
CA SER A 181 1.66 -7.10 -18.40
C SER A 181 2.56 -6.00 -18.95
N LEU A 182 3.44 -5.47 -18.09
CA LEU A 182 4.56 -4.69 -18.56
C LEU A 182 5.48 -5.62 -19.35
N ALA A 183 5.68 -5.34 -20.63
CA ALA A 183 6.43 -6.22 -21.52
C ALA A 183 7.81 -6.56 -20.92
N SER A 184 8.02 -7.84 -20.64
CA SER A 184 9.32 -8.33 -20.21
C SER A 184 10.25 -8.24 -21.41
N ARG A 185 11.04 -7.16 -21.47
CA ARG A 185 12.19 -7.14 -22.36
C ARG A 185 13.23 -8.03 -21.69
N GLU A 186 13.07 -9.36 -21.80
CA GLU A 186 13.76 -10.39 -20.99
C GLU A 186 15.30 -10.36 -21.02
N ARG A 187 15.91 -9.41 -21.74
CA ARG A 187 17.36 -9.13 -21.73
C ARG A 187 17.74 -7.64 -21.76
N ARG A 188 16.77 -6.71 -21.75
CA ARG A 188 17.08 -5.27 -21.81
C ARG A 188 17.18 -4.69 -20.41
N LEU A 189 18.21 -3.89 -20.22
CA LEU A 189 18.36 -3.04 -19.06
C LEU A 189 17.22 -2.02 -19.06
N ALA A 190 16.60 -1.82 -17.90
CA ALA A 190 15.57 -0.82 -17.68
C ALA A 190 15.81 -0.14 -16.33
N VAL A 191 15.38 1.10 -16.18
CA VAL A 191 15.30 1.74 -14.87
C VAL A 191 13.82 1.84 -14.52
N PHE A 192 13.39 1.14 -13.48
CA PHE A 192 12.05 1.32 -12.93
C PHE A 192 12.11 2.42 -11.89
N ALA A 193 11.35 3.49 -12.10
CA ALA A 193 11.20 4.55 -11.12
C ALA A 193 9.80 4.47 -10.50
N VAL A 194 9.75 4.22 -9.20
CA VAL A 194 8.53 4.37 -8.41
C VAL A 194 8.36 5.84 -8.10
N VAL A 195 7.31 6.46 -8.64
CA VAL A 195 7.04 7.90 -8.61
C VAL A 195 5.57 8.15 -8.28
N HIS A 196 5.23 9.38 -7.92
CA HIS A 196 3.85 9.80 -7.74
C HIS A 196 3.64 11.20 -8.31
N PRO A 197 2.54 11.46 -9.06
CA PRO A 197 2.29 12.78 -9.66
C PRO A 197 2.09 13.89 -8.61
N ASP A 198 1.64 13.54 -7.40
CA ASP A 198 1.47 14.51 -6.30
C ASP A 198 2.70 14.61 -5.37
N CYS A 199 3.77 13.84 -5.62
CA CYS A 199 5.00 13.92 -4.84
C CYS A 199 5.94 14.97 -5.44
N HIS A 200 6.19 16.06 -4.70
CA HIS A 200 7.05 17.17 -5.15
C HIS A 200 8.44 16.70 -5.62
N PHE A 201 9.08 15.78 -4.89
CA PHE A 201 10.38 15.22 -5.29
C PHE A 201 10.31 14.43 -6.60
N SER A 202 9.22 13.68 -6.82
CA SER A 202 9.00 12.96 -8.08
C SER A 202 8.80 13.94 -9.25
N VAL A 203 7.93 14.94 -9.06
CA VAL A 203 7.63 15.95 -10.09
C VAL A 203 8.89 16.71 -10.49
N ASN A 204 9.65 17.21 -9.52
CA ASN A 204 10.89 17.94 -9.79
C ASN A 204 11.92 17.04 -10.49
N GLY A 205 12.10 15.81 -10.02
CA GLY A 205 13.07 14.90 -10.61
C GLY A 205 12.73 14.51 -12.05
N LEU A 206 11.46 14.26 -12.34
CA LEU A 206 11.05 13.96 -13.71
C LEU A 206 11.15 15.19 -14.62
N ALA A 207 10.85 16.39 -14.13
CA ALA A 207 11.04 17.63 -14.89
C ALA A 207 12.51 17.86 -15.25
N GLU A 208 13.43 17.64 -14.29
CA GLU A 208 14.88 17.73 -14.52
C GLU A 208 15.36 16.67 -15.52
N ILE A 209 14.96 15.40 -15.33
CA ILE A 209 15.27 14.30 -16.26
C ILE A 209 14.76 14.59 -17.67
N VAL A 210 13.61 15.24 -17.83
CA VAL A 210 13.05 15.61 -19.13
C VAL A 210 13.82 16.77 -19.77
N ALA A 211 14.21 17.77 -18.99
CA ALA A 211 14.86 18.99 -19.49
C ALA A 211 16.37 18.83 -19.76
N ASN A 212 17.06 17.95 -19.02
CA ASN A 212 18.51 17.83 -19.07
C ASN A 212 18.98 16.83 -20.14
N GLU A 213 19.78 17.26 -21.12
CA GLU A 213 20.33 16.37 -22.15
C GLU A 213 21.35 15.36 -21.59
N ASP A 214 22.04 15.67 -20.49
CA ASP A 214 22.96 14.73 -19.84
C ASP A 214 22.26 13.50 -19.25
N ASP A 215 20.92 13.57 -19.10
CA ASP A 215 20.03 12.53 -18.61
C ASP A 215 19.21 11.86 -19.72
N ARG A 216 19.47 12.19 -20.99
CA ARG A 216 18.85 11.51 -22.13
C ARG A 216 19.01 9.98 -22.05
N TRP A 217 20.16 9.50 -21.59
CA TRP A 217 20.41 8.07 -21.42
C TRP A 217 19.41 7.39 -20.47
N LEU A 218 18.93 8.13 -19.46
CA LEU A 218 17.97 7.65 -18.47
C LEU A 218 16.59 7.57 -19.12
N ARG A 219 16.16 8.63 -19.83
CA ARG A 219 14.88 8.67 -20.56
C ARG A 219 14.68 7.47 -21.49
N GLU A 220 15.75 6.99 -22.14
CA GLU A 220 15.70 5.85 -23.07
C GLU A 220 15.43 4.49 -22.40
N VAL A 221 15.65 4.38 -21.09
CA VAL A 221 15.52 3.12 -20.34
C VAL A 221 14.53 3.22 -19.18
N LEU A 222 13.99 4.40 -18.92
CA LEU A 222 13.11 4.68 -17.79
C LEU A 222 11.71 4.11 -18.02
N VAL A 223 11.16 3.51 -16.97
CA VAL A 223 9.76 3.10 -16.87
C VAL A 223 9.22 3.71 -15.59
N LEU A 224 8.18 4.53 -15.71
CA LEU A 224 7.55 5.20 -14.57
C LEU A 224 6.41 4.34 -14.03
N LEU A 225 6.49 4.02 -12.74
CA LEU A 225 5.51 3.22 -12.03
C LEU A 225 4.95 4.04 -10.87
N VAL A 226 3.63 4.11 -10.78
CA VAL A 226 2.92 4.67 -9.62
C VAL A 226 2.50 3.52 -8.73
N ALA A 227 2.83 3.58 -7.44
CA ALA A 227 2.46 2.55 -6.49
C ALA A 227 0.92 2.45 -6.35
N PRO A 228 0.37 1.27 -6.03
CA PRO A 228 -1.04 1.17 -5.67
C PRO A 228 -1.27 1.92 -4.36
N GLY A 229 -2.48 2.42 -4.14
CA GLY A 229 -2.82 3.15 -2.92
C GLY A 229 -4.32 3.39 -2.77
N PRO A 230 -4.73 3.93 -1.61
CA PRO A 230 -6.13 4.17 -1.27
C PRO A 230 -6.83 5.15 -2.23
N THR A 231 -6.06 6.11 -2.77
CA THR A 231 -6.53 7.12 -3.72
C THR A 231 -5.66 7.10 -4.97
N PRO A 232 -5.93 6.21 -5.95
CA PRO A 232 -5.19 6.19 -7.20
C PRO A 232 -5.23 7.56 -7.91
N PRO A 233 -4.08 8.14 -8.29
CA PRO A 233 -4.02 9.52 -8.83
C PRO A 233 -4.34 9.54 -10.33
N VAL A 234 -5.58 9.20 -10.69
CA VAL A 234 -6.06 9.07 -12.08
C VAL A 234 -5.78 10.33 -12.90
N ASP A 235 -6.20 11.50 -12.40
CA ASP A 235 -6.04 12.77 -13.11
C ASP A 235 -4.57 13.19 -13.25
N GLY A 236 -3.76 12.95 -12.22
CA GLY A 236 -2.33 13.24 -12.24
C GLY A 236 -1.57 12.39 -13.27
N ILE A 237 -1.88 11.10 -13.35
CA ILE A 237 -1.32 10.20 -14.36
C ILE A 237 -1.74 10.64 -15.78
N LEU A 238 -3.02 10.94 -15.98
CA LEU A 238 -3.52 11.41 -17.28
C LEU A 238 -2.89 12.74 -17.70
N ALA A 239 -2.72 13.68 -16.78
CA ALA A 239 -2.09 14.97 -17.05
C ALA A 239 -0.62 14.79 -17.46
N TRP A 240 0.14 13.96 -16.71
CA TRP A 240 1.53 13.65 -17.05
C TRP A 240 1.64 12.97 -18.41
N ASN A 241 0.86 11.91 -18.65
CA ASN A 241 0.94 11.11 -19.89
C ASN A 241 0.61 11.94 -21.14
N ARG A 242 -0.29 12.94 -21.02
CA ARG A 242 -0.58 13.89 -22.11
C ARG A 242 0.60 14.81 -22.41
N GLY A 243 1.30 15.27 -21.38
CA GLY A 243 2.47 16.15 -21.50
C GLY A 243 3.74 15.41 -21.91
N GLN A 244 3.85 14.12 -21.58
CA GLN A 244 5.05 13.30 -21.78
C GLN A 244 4.71 11.95 -22.45
N PRO A 245 4.23 11.95 -23.71
CA PRO A 245 3.73 10.74 -24.38
C PRO A 245 4.81 9.66 -24.60
N THR A 246 6.09 10.04 -24.60
CA THR A 246 7.23 9.11 -24.75
C THR A 246 7.71 8.53 -23.43
N LEU A 247 7.23 9.06 -22.29
CA LEU A 247 7.59 8.65 -20.95
C LEU A 247 6.34 8.56 -20.04
N PRO A 248 5.39 7.66 -20.35
CA PRO A 248 4.15 7.55 -19.58
C PRO A 248 4.38 6.96 -18.19
N MET A 249 3.59 7.43 -17.23
CA MET A 249 3.35 6.80 -15.94
C MET A 249 2.34 5.67 -16.08
N HIS A 250 2.63 4.57 -15.40
CA HIS A 250 1.76 3.40 -15.31
C HIS A 250 1.44 3.11 -13.84
N LEU A 251 0.17 2.89 -13.52
CA LEU A 251 -0.20 2.49 -12.16
C LEU A 251 0.09 0.99 -11.97
N MET A 252 0.74 0.61 -10.88
CA MET A 252 0.95 -0.79 -10.55
C MET A 252 -0.40 -1.48 -10.26
N TYR A 253 -0.65 -2.65 -10.87
CA TYR A 253 -1.94 -3.33 -10.67
C TYR A 253 -2.12 -3.88 -9.24
N ARG A 254 -1.16 -4.65 -8.72
CA ARG A 254 -1.20 -5.16 -7.34
C ARG A 254 0.19 -5.15 -6.73
N ARG A 255 0.30 -4.87 -5.43
CA ARG A 255 1.58 -4.90 -4.70
C ARG A 255 2.32 -6.23 -4.89
N SER A 256 1.60 -7.35 -4.92
CA SER A 256 2.16 -8.70 -5.09
C SER A 256 2.92 -8.90 -6.41
N ASP A 257 2.51 -8.20 -7.48
CA ASP A 257 3.15 -8.28 -8.79
C ASP A 257 4.53 -7.60 -8.79
N TRP A 258 4.77 -6.74 -7.79
CA TRP A 258 5.94 -5.87 -7.67
C TRP A 258 6.72 -6.09 -6.37
N LYS A 259 6.47 -7.19 -5.64
CA LYS A 259 7.08 -7.48 -4.32
C LYS A 259 8.61 -7.49 -4.32
N PHE A 260 9.24 -7.71 -5.48
CA PHE A 260 10.69 -7.66 -5.63
C PHE A 260 11.26 -6.24 -5.47
N LEU A 261 10.44 -5.20 -5.70
CA LEU A 261 10.77 -3.83 -5.34
C LEU A 261 10.65 -3.69 -3.82
N LYS A 262 11.78 -3.49 -3.15
CA LYS A 262 11.87 -3.47 -1.69
C LYS A 262 11.13 -2.29 -1.07
N SER A 263 11.21 -1.13 -1.72
CA SER A 263 10.48 0.09 -1.34
C SER A 263 9.60 0.58 -2.49
N ILE A 264 8.44 1.13 -2.12
CA ILE A 264 7.55 1.86 -3.01
C ILE A 264 7.49 3.36 -2.65
N ASP A 265 8.43 3.83 -1.81
CA ASP A 265 8.61 5.24 -1.48
C ASP A 265 9.02 6.02 -2.74
N THR A 266 8.58 7.27 -2.83
CA THR A 266 8.75 8.07 -4.06
C THR A 266 9.66 9.28 -3.86
N PRO A 267 10.58 9.57 -4.80
CA PRO A 267 10.96 8.72 -5.92
C PRO A 267 11.98 7.66 -5.49
N THR A 268 11.84 6.42 -5.98
CA THR A 268 12.86 5.37 -5.86
C THR A 268 13.16 4.75 -7.21
N PHE A 269 14.44 4.63 -7.53
CA PHE A 269 14.92 4.13 -8.82
C PHE A 269 15.56 2.75 -8.66
N TYR A 270 15.27 1.86 -9.60
CA TYR A 270 15.78 0.49 -9.65
C TYR A 270 16.35 0.21 -11.03
N LEU A 271 17.66 -0.05 -11.12
CA LEU A 271 18.25 -0.58 -12.35
C LEU A 271 17.97 -2.07 -12.44
N MET A 272 17.22 -2.46 -13.45
CA MET A 272 16.74 -3.82 -13.67
C MET A 272 17.46 -4.48 -14.84
N ARG A 273 17.73 -5.78 -14.71
CA ARG A 273 18.05 -6.70 -15.81
C ARG A 273 17.12 -7.89 -15.71
N GLY A 274 16.07 -7.91 -16.55
CA GLY A 274 14.99 -8.87 -16.41
C GLY A 274 14.35 -8.77 -15.03
N ASP A 275 14.52 -9.80 -14.21
CA ASP A 275 14.01 -9.87 -12.83
C ASP A 275 15.02 -9.51 -11.74
N THR A 276 16.26 -9.21 -12.12
CA THR A 276 17.32 -8.87 -11.17
C THR A 276 17.46 -7.36 -10.98
N ILE A 277 17.44 -6.90 -9.73
CA ILE A 277 17.85 -5.54 -9.36
C ILE A 277 19.37 -5.50 -9.31
N LEU A 278 19.99 -4.64 -10.11
CA LEU A 278 21.44 -4.43 -10.17
C LEU A 278 21.90 -3.26 -9.31
N ASP A 279 21.07 -2.22 -9.23
CA ASP A 279 21.37 -1.03 -8.43
C ASP A 279 20.06 -0.32 -8.02
N THR A 280 20.11 0.46 -6.94
CA THR A 280 19.00 1.26 -6.47
C THR A 280 19.45 2.54 -5.77
N PHE A 281 18.63 3.58 -5.84
CA PHE A 281 18.72 4.75 -4.99
C PHE A 281 17.32 5.35 -4.77
N THR A 282 17.18 6.10 -3.66
CA THR A 282 15.95 6.77 -3.26
C THR A 282 16.18 8.27 -3.16
N GLY A 283 15.13 9.04 -3.39
CA GLY A 283 15.11 10.50 -3.30
C GLY A 283 15.58 11.18 -4.58
N TRP A 284 15.17 12.45 -4.71
CA TRP A 284 15.66 13.37 -5.72
C TRP A 284 15.78 14.77 -5.11
N PRO A 285 16.87 15.52 -5.34
CA PRO A 285 18.06 15.15 -6.12
C PRO A 285 18.94 14.10 -5.41
N ASN A 286 19.65 13.28 -6.18
CA ASN A 286 20.62 12.31 -5.67
C ASN A 286 21.76 12.05 -6.68
N PRO A 287 22.71 12.98 -6.82
CA PRO A 287 23.75 12.91 -7.87
C PRO A 287 24.64 11.67 -7.72
N ASN A 288 24.95 11.26 -6.49
CA ASN A 288 25.75 10.06 -6.23
C ASN A 288 25.01 8.77 -6.65
N GLY A 289 23.71 8.68 -6.36
CA GLY A 289 22.86 7.57 -6.79
C GLY A 289 22.76 7.49 -8.32
N LEU A 290 22.54 8.63 -8.97
CA LEU A 290 22.45 8.72 -10.43
C LEU A 290 23.78 8.33 -11.11
N ALA A 291 24.92 8.83 -10.62
CA ALA A 291 26.24 8.51 -11.14
C ALA A 291 26.57 7.00 -11.01
N ARG A 292 26.27 6.41 -9.84
CA ARG A 292 26.41 4.96 -9.61
C ARG A 292 25.58 4.14 -10.59
N MET A 293 24.31 4.51 -10.75
CA MET A 293 23.40 3.82 -11.65
C MET A 293 23.85 3.94 -13.12
N LYS A 294 24.32 5.11 -13.55
CA LYS A 294 24.87 5.34 -14.89
C LYS A 294 26.09 4.44 -15.14
N ALA A 295 27.01 4.35 -14.17
CA ALA A 295 28.18 3.49 -14.26
C ALA A 295 27.79 2.00 -14.30
N ALA A 296 26.81 1.57 -13.51
CA ALA A 296 26.29 0.19 -13.54
C ALA A 296 25.67 -0.16 -14.90
N LEU A 297 24.84 0.73 -15.46
CA LEU A 297 24.25 0.56 -16.79
C LEU A 297 25.33 0.43 -17.87
N GLN A 298 26.38 1.24 -17.82
CA GLN A 298 27.49 1.19 -18.77
C GLN A 298 28.22 -0.16 -18.70
N ARG A 299 28.58 -0.64 -17.50
CA ARG A 299 29.23 -1.95 -17.32
C ARG A 299 28.41 -3.09 -17.92
N GLU A 300 27.11 -3.10 -17.68
CA GLU A 300 26.21 -4.12 -18.21
C GLU A 300 26.09 -4.07 -19.74
N ARG A 301 25.99 -2.87 -20.33
CA ARG A 301 25.99 -2.71 -21.79
C ARG A 301 27.29 -3.24 -22.41
N HIS A 302 28.44 -3.01 -21.77
CA HIS A 302 29.73 -3.56 -22.23
C HIS A 302 29.80 -5.08 -22.12
N ALA A 303 29.31 -5.67 -21.03
CA ALA A 303 29.27 -7.12 -20.83
C ALA A 303 28.36 -7.81 -21.87
N GLN A 304 27.18 -7.25 -22.15
CA GLN A 304 26.26 -7.78 -23.16
C GLN A 304 26.85 -7.76 -24.58
N ARG A 305 27.59 -6.70 -24.94
CA ARG A 305 28.27 -6.61 -26.25
C ARG A 305 29.40 -7.63 -26.38
N SER A 306 30.20 -7.79 -25.33
CA SER A 306 31.35 -8.72 -25.32
C SER A 306 30.91 -10.18 -25.36
N GLY A 307 29.84 -10.53 -24.62
CA GLY A 307 29.25 -11.88 -24.64
C GLY A 307 28.64 -12.26 -25.98
N SER A 308 27.93 -11.35 -26.64
CA SER A 308 27.35 -11.60 -27.99
C SER A 308 28.43 -11.82 -29.04
N ARG A 309 29.54 -11.06 -28.97
CA ARG A 309 30.68 -11.21 -29.89
C ARG A 309 31.39 -12.56 -29.72
N ALA A 310 31.59 -13.01 -28.49
CA ALA A 310 32.22 -14.31 -28.21
C ALA A 310 31.37 -15.51 -28.67
N VAL A 311 30.03 -15.38 -28.69
CA VAL A 311 29.12 -16.44 -29.20
C VAL A 311 29.15 -16.50 -30.73
N LEU A 312 29.14 -15.34 -31.40
CA LEU A 312 29.27 -15.24 -32.86
C LEU A 312 30.61 -15.79 -33.37
N GLU A 313 31.72 -15.50 -32.69
CA GLU A 313 33.04 -16.02 -33.06
C GLU A 313 33.15 -17.55 -32.87
N ARG A 314 32.47 -18.13 -31.86
CA ARG A 314 32.40 -19.60 -31.70
C ARG A 314 31.53 -20.28 -32.75
N HIS A 315 30.42 -19.67 -33.18
CA HIS A 315 29.60 -20.19 -34.26
C HIS A 315 30.32 -20.11 -35.61
N GLY A 316 31.01 -19.00 -35.90
CA GLY A 316 31.81 -18.85 -37.11
C GLY A 316 32.94 -19.89 -37.23
N ARG A 317 33.64 -20.19 -36.11
CA ARG A 317 34.69 -21.24 -36.10
C ARG A 317 34.13 -22.65 -36.26
N ARG A 318 32.93 -22.96 -35.74
CA ARG A 318 32.28 -24.26 -35.95
C ARG A 318 31.80 -24.46 -37.39
N SER A 319 31.26 -23.43 -38.03
CA SER A 319 30.87 -23.51 -39.45
C SER A 319 32.08 -23.63 -40.38
N ALA A 320 33.20 -22.97 -40.06
CA ALA A 320 34.44 -23.11 -40.83
C ALA A 320 35.08 -24.51 -40.68
N ALA A 321 34.96 -25.13 -39.50
CA ALA A 321 35.45 -26.50 -39.27
C ALA A 321 34.64 -27.57 -40.03
N LEU A 322 33.33 -27.35 -40.21
CA LEU A 322 32.46 -28.25 -40.99
C LEU A 322 32.66 -28.11 -42.51
N ALA A 323 33.05 -26.92 -43.00
CA ALA A 323 33.36 -26.71 -44.42
C ALA A 323 34.73 -27.27 -44.84
N GLY A 324 35.62 -27.56 -43.89
CA GLY A 324 36.95 -28.13 -44.14
C GLY A 324 37.01 -29.67 -44.22
N HIS A 325 35.87 -30.37 -44.13
CA HIS A 325 35.78 -31.84 -44.22
C HIS A 325 35.01 -32.33 -45.47
N LEU A 326 34.76 -31.43 -46.44
CA LEU A 326 34.13 -31.74 -47.72
C LEU A 326 35.04 -31.42 -48.93
N ARG A 327 36.36 -31.49 -48.74
CA ARG A 327 37.34 -31.43 -49.83
C ARG A 327 38.25 -32.65 -49.82
#